data_AF-A0A401ZDN7-F1
#
_entry.id   AF-A0A401ZDN7-F1
#
_cell.length_a   1.000
_cell.length_b   1.000
_cell.length_c   1.000
_cell.angle_alpha   90.00
_cell.angle_beta   90.00
_cell.angle_gamma   90.00
#
_symmetry.space_group_name_H-M   'P 1'
#
loop_
_entity.id
_entity.type
_entity.pdbx_description
1 polymer ?
#
loop_
_entity_poly.entity_id
_entity_poly.type
_entity_poly.pdbx_seq_one_letter_code
_entity_poly.pdbx_strand_id
1 'polypeptide(L)'
;MLVLWVLGSTALSWGIARYNDFKYGYPRTYQTDAVVGHDDSPQHKSHFIAINYNHQAVVMEMMGGDTGPGKSVSYVVNLMSSDNVDLAPVTVDFKDLNGDSKPDMIVHVHLSNQDQVSVFINDGKKFRPTNANDKFTAPIN
;
A
#
# COMPACT_ATOMS: atom_id res chain seq x y z
N MET A 1 27.29 -5.59 39.67
CA MET A 1 25.81 -5.61 39.80
C MET A 1 25.13 -4.64 38.83
N LEU A 2 25.54 -3.35 38.76
CA LEU A 2 24.96 -2.39 37.82
C LEU A 2 25.04 -2.83 36.35
N VAL A 3 26.23 -3.24 35.88
CA VAL A 3 26.46 -3.63 34.47
C VAL A 3 25.62 -4.85 34.06
N LEU A 4 25.46 -5.82 34.95
CA LEU A 4 24.73 -7.06 34.67
C LEU A 4 23.22 -6.79 34.59
N TRP A 5 22.73 -5.89 35.44
CA TRP A 5 21.35 -5.43 35.39
C TRP A 5 21.06 -4.58 34.14
N VAL A 6 21.99 -3.71 33.70
CA VAL A 6 21.86 -2.93 32.46
C VAL A 6 21.84 -3.84 31.22
N LEU A 7 22.75 -4.82 31.13
CA LEU A 7 22.80 -5.71 29.98
C LEU A 7 21.58 -6.67 29.93
N GLY A 8 21.11 -7.15 31.09
CA GLY A 8 19.93 -8.01 31.16
C GLY A 8 18.64 -7.27 30.76
N SER A 9 18.49 -6.01 31.17
CA SER A 9 17.32 -5.21 30.81
C SER A 9 17.30 -4.80 29.33
N THR A 10 18.44 -4.47 28.70
CA THR A 10 18.52 -4.23 27.25
C THR A 10 18.23 -5.49 26.43
N ALA A 11 18.74 -6.65 26.85
CA ALA A 11 18.51 -7.92 26.16
C ALA A 11 17.04 -8.35 26.17
N LEU A 12 16.34 -8.14 27.28
CA LEU A 12 14.91 -8.43 27.39
C LEU A 12 14.07 -7.48 26.53
N SER A 13 14.38 -6.18 26.55
CA SER A 13 13.67 -5.16 25.76
C SER A 13 13.78 -5.41 24.25
N TRP A 14 14.97 -5.77 23.77
CA TRP A 14 15.22 -6.18 22.39
C TRP A 14 14.47 -7.48 22.00
N GLY A 15 14.37 -8.44 22.93
CA GLY A 15 13.66 -9.70 22.70
C GLY A 15 12.14 -9.54 22.51
N ILE A 16 11.53 -8.61 23.26
CA ILE A 16 10.09 -8.33 23.17
C ILE A 16 9.74 -7.61 21.86
N ALA A 17 10.53 -6.62 21.43
CA ALA A 17 10.34 -5.95 20.13
C ALA A 17 10.43 -6.96 18.97
N ARG A 18 11.41 -7.87 19.04
CA ARG A 18 11.63 -8.90 18.04
C ARG A 18 10.50 -9.94 17.96
N TYR A 19 9.83 -10.22 19.08
CA TYR A 19 8.65 -11.11 19.09
C TYR A 19 7.41 -10.45 18.47
N ASN A 20 7.24 -9.15 18.70
CA ASN A 20 6.08 -8.42 18.20
C ASN A 20 6.17 -8.14 16.70
N ASP A 21 7.35 -7.82 16.17
CA ASP A 21 7.61 -7.78 14.71
C ASP A 21 7.34 -9.15 14.05
N PHE A 22 7.60 -10.23 14.80
CA PHE A 22 7.44 -11.59 14.32
C PHE A 22 5.98 -12.07 14.26
N LYS A 23 5.15 -11.65 15.21
CA LYS A 23 3.74 -12.08 15.26
C LYS A 23 2.84 -11.22 14.37
N TYR A 24 3.20 -9.97 14.14
CA TYR A 24 2.26 -8.96 13.65
C TYR A 24 2.73 -8.15 12.44
N GLY A 25 3.95 -8.38 11.96
CA GLY A 25 4.41 -7.77 10.72
C GLY A 25 5.16 -6.46 10.94
N TYR A 26 6.36 -6.45 10.39
CA TYR A 26 7.20 -5.31 10.10
C TYR A 26 7.87 -5.67 8.76
N PRO A 27 7.77 -4.86 7.70
CA PRO A 27 7.25 -3.48 7.63
C PRO A 27 5.71 -3.42 7.64
N ARG A 28 5.17 -2.19 7.73
CA ARG A 28 3.73 -1.93 7.83
C ARG A 28 2.99 -2.37 6.55
N THR A 29 1.97 -3.21 6.70
CA THR A 29 1.06 -3.62 5.62
C THR A 29 -0.34 -3.05 5.84
N TYR A 30 -0.93 -2.47 4.80
CA TYR A 30 -2.32 -2.06 4.73
C TYR A 30 -3.08 -3.02 3.81
N GLN A 31 -4.35 -3.29 4.10
CA GLN A 31 -5.19 -4.15 3.27
C GLN A 31 -6.60 -3.56 3.15
N THR A 32 -7.24 -3.72 1.99
CA THR A 32 -8.62 -3.27 1.76
C THR A 32 -9.29 -4.03 0.62
N ASP A 33 -10.62 -4.07 0.60
CA ASP A 33 -11.42 -4.67 -0.47
C ASP A 33 -12.20 -3.59 -1.24
N ALA A 34 -12.12 -3.62 -2.57
CA ALA A 34 -12.82 -2.66 -3.43
C ALA A 34 -13.42 -3.32 -4.68
N VAL A 35 -14.50 -2.74 -5.19
CA VAL A 35 -15.04 -3.07 -6.53
C VAL A 35 -14.49 -2.01 -7.48
N VAL A 36 -13.54 -2.41 -8.32
CA VAL A 36 -12.82 -1.51 -9.25
C VAL A 36 -13.09 -1.86 -10.71
N GLY A 37 -13.88 -2.92 -10.98
CA GLY A 37 -14.22 -3.34 -12.34
C GLY A 37 -13.19 -4.28 -12.98
N HIS A 38 -12.28 -4.85 -12.20
CA HIS A 38 -11.30 -5.83 -12.66
C HIS A 38 -11.81 -7.25 -12.39
N ASP A 39 -12.79 -7.71 -13.18
CA ASP A 39 -13.48 -9.00 -13.01
C ASP A 39 -14.15 -9.19 -11.64
N ASP A 40 -14.36 -8.11 -10.90
CA ASP A 40 -14.94 -8.09 -9.56
C ASP A 40 -16.43 -7.70 -9.54
N SER A 41 -17.04 -7.86 -8.37
CA SER A 41 -18.45 -7.54 -8.13
C SER A 41 -18.69 -7.19 -6.66
N PRO A 42 -19.84 -6.62 -6.30
CA PRO A 42 -20.19 -6.39 -4.89
C PRO A 42 -20.14 -7.65 -4.02
N GLN A 43 -20.35 -8.84 -4.61
CA GLN A 43 -20.27 -10.13 -3.93
C GLN A 43 -18.86 -10.73 -3.90
N HIS A 44 -18.02 -10.37 -4.86
CA HIS A 44 -16.64 -10.84 -5.00
C HIS A 44 -15.73 -9.65 -5.34
N LYS A 45 -15.34 -8.90 -4.31
CA LYS A 45 -14.49 -7.71 -4.45
C LYS A 45 -13.04 -8.09 -4.75
N SER A 46 -12.31 -7.17 -5.37
CA SER A 46 -10.85 -7.24 -5.46
C SER A 46 -10.24 -6.92 -4.10
N HIS A 47 -9.22 -7.67 -3.69
CA HIS A 47 -8.49 -7.46 -2.44
C HIS A 47 -7.14 -6.81 -2.72
N PHE A 48 -6.79 -5.80 -1.94
CA PHE A 48 -5.57 -5.02 -2.09
C PHE A 48 -4.71 -5.15 -0.85
N ILE A 49 -3.41 -5.32 -1.06
CA ILE A 49 -2.39 -5.29 -0.01
C ILE A 49 -1.35 -4.25 -0.39
N ALA A 50 -1.16 -3.23 0.42
CA ALA A 50 -0.14 -2.21 0.24
C ALA A 50 0.95 -2.37 1.30
N ILE A 51 2.21 -2.30 0.88
CA ILE A 51 3.37 -2.44 1.75
C ILE A 51 4.45 -1.47 1.32
N ASN A 52 5.14 -0.87 2.30
CA ASN A 52 6.42 -0.24 2.04
C ASN A 52 7.49 -1.31 2.10
N TYR A 53 8.03 -1.66 0.94
CA TYR A 53 9.04 -2.66 0.79
C TYR A 53 10.27 -2.04 0.15
N ASN A 54 11.34 -1.90 0.92
CA ASN A 54 12.63 -1.40 0.43
C ASN A 54 12.54 -0.01 -0.25
N HIS A 55 11.89 0.95 0.41
CA HIS A 55 11.67 2.31 -0.13
C HIS A 55 10.81 2.32 -1.40
N GLN A 56 9.97 1.30 -1.58
CA GLN A 56 8.99 1.22 -2.66
C GLN A 56 7.64 0.90 -2.04
N ALA A 57 6.63 1.68 -2.40
CA ALA A 57 5.25 1.36 -2.11
C ALA A 57 4.82 0.34 -3.15
N VAL A 58 4.53 -0.87 -2.68
CA VAL A 58 4.06 -1.97 -3.50
C VAL A 58 2.61 -2.22 -3.13
N VAL A 59 1.72 -2.04 -4.08
CA VAL A 59 0.31 -2.40 -3.95
C VAL A 59 0.08 -3.65 -4.79
N MET A 60 -0.40 -4.71 -4.16
CA MET A 60 -0.80 -5.93 -4.81
C MET A 60 -2.32 -5.98 -4.86
N GLU A 61 -2.86 -6.24 -6.03
CA GLU A 61 -4.26 -6.52 -6.26
C GLU A 61 -4.44 -8.01 -6.48
N MET A 62 -5.44 -8.59 -5.82
CA MET A 62 -6.03 -9.88 -6.16
C MET A 62 -7.43 -9.58 -6.66
N MET A 63 -7.63 -9.74 -7.96
CA MET A 63 -8.89 -9.44 -8.64
C MET A 63 -10.02 -10.30 -8.07
N GLY A 64 -11.21 -9.70 -7.99
CA GLY A 64 -12.40 -10.38 -7.55
C GLY A 64 -12.85 -11.50 -8.51
N GLY A 65 -13.76 -12.34 -8.02
CA GLY A 65 -14.38 -13.41 -8.80
C GLY A 65 -13.55 -14.71 -8.84
N ASP A 66 -12.48 -14.71 -9.64
CA ASP A 66 -11.62 -15.88 -9.87
C ASP A 66 -10.19 -15.61 -9.35
N THR A 67 -9.65 -16.54 -8.56
CA THR A 67 -8.29 -16.46 -7.99
C THR A 67 -7.25 -17.21 -8.84
N GLY A 68 -7.60 -17.54 -10.09
CA GLY A 68 -6.74 -18.23 -11.03
C GLY A 68 -5.51 -17.45 -11.51
N PRO A 69 -4.62 -18.09 -12.31
CA PRO A 69 -3.41 -17.45 -12.81
C PRO A 69 -3.70 -16.16 -13.60
N GLY A 70 -2.93 -15.11 -13.33
CA GLY A 70 -3.10 -13.80 -13.97
C GLY A 70 -4.15 -12.90 -13.33
N LYS A 71 -4.75 -13.31 -12.20
CA LYS A 71 -5.71 -12.53 -11.42
C LYS A 71 -5.07 -11.75 -10.28
N SER A 72 -3.74 -11.69 -10.24
CA SER A 72 -3.01 -10.81 -9.35
C SER A 72 -2.05 -9.90 -10.11
N VAL A 73 -2.00 -8.65 -9.69
CA VAL A 73 -1.18 -7.60 -10.32
C VAL A 73 -0.49 -6.78 -9.23
N SER A 74 0.74 -6.34 -9.47
CA SER A 74 1.46 -5.44 -8.57
C SER A 74 1.67 -4.07 -9.22
N TYR A 75 1.52 -3.04 -8.40
CA TYR A 75 1.72 -1.63 -8.74
C TYR A 75 2.79 -1.07 -7.81
N VAL A 76 3.81 -0.43 -8.39
CA VAL A 76 5.00 0.00 -7.64
C VAL A 76 5.20 1.50 -7.78
N VAL A 77 5.43 2.15 -6.65
CA VAL A 77 5.77 3.58 -6.55
C VAL A 77 7.11 3.71 -5.81
N ASN A 78 8.07 4.40 -6.42
CA ASN A 78 9.34 4.70 -5.77
C ASN A 78 9.15 5.83 -4.75
N LEU A 79 9.63 5.65 -3.52
CA LEU A 79 9.49 6.68 -2.48
C LEU A 79 10.53 7.78 -2.67
N MET A 80 10.11 9.01 -2.38
CA MET A 80 11.03 10.14 -2.20
C MET A 80 11.89 9.91 -0.96
N SER A 81 13.12 10.42 -0.97
CA SER A 81 13.99 10.38 0.19
C SER A 81 13.39 11.19 1.35
N SER A 82 13.35 10.56 2.52
CA SER A 82 12.84 11.11 3.79
C SER A 82 13.52 10.40 4.95
N ASP A 83 13.52 11.00 6.13
CA ASP A 83 13.89 10.31 7.37
C ASP A 83 12.92 9.15 7.64
N ASN A 84 13.44 8.02 8.15
CA ASN A 84 12.67 6.82 8.51
C ASN A 84 11.71 6.33 7.41
N VAL A 85 12.09 6.55 6.16
CA VAL A 85 11.28 6.22 4.98
C VAL A 85 10.97 4.72 4.89
N ASP A 86 11.79 3.85 5.49
CA ASP A 86 11.57 2.41 5.62
C ASP A 86 10.36 2.06 6.51
N LEU A 87 9.96 2.99 7.38
CA LEU A 87 8.79 2.86 8.24
C LEU A 87 7.52 3.47 7.62
N ALA A 88 7.61 4.21 6.52
CA ALA A 88 6.46 4.94 6.00
C ALA A 88 5.29 4.00 5.67
N PRO A 89 4.11 4.16 6.30
CA PRO A 89 2.93 3.38 5.92
C PRO A 89 2.50 3.69 4.48
N VAL A 90 1.94 2.69 3.80
CA VAL A 90 1.36 2.84 2.47
C VAL A 90 -0.11 2.47 2.57
N THR A 91 -0.99 3.34 2.10
CA THR A 91 -2.44 3.10 2.02
C THR A 91 -2.95 3.35 0.61
N VAL A 92 -4.14 2.85 0.31
CA VAL A 92 -4.78 3.06 -1.00
C VAL A 92 -6.24 3.46 -0.86
N ASP A 93 -6.68 4.35 -1.74
CA ASP A 93 -8.07 4.77 -1.91
C ASP A 93 -8.52 4.58 -3.36
N PHE A 94 -9.84 4.42 -3.55
CA PHE A 94 -10.43 4.19 -4.86
C PHE A 94 -11.52 5.22 -5.16
N LYS A 95 -11.35 5.94 -6.27
CA LYS A 95 -12.27 7.01 -6.68
C LYS A 95 -12.16 7.23 -8.18
N ASP A 96 -13.28 7.43 -8.85
CA ASP A 96 -13.25 7.88 -10.24
C ASP A 96 -12.72 9.32 -10.28
N LEU A 97 -11.48 9.49 -10.76
CA LEU A 97 -10.83 10.80 -10.84
C LEU A 97 -10.99 11.43 -12.22
N ASN A 98 -11.25 10.65 -13.27
CA ASN A 98 -11.26 11.12 -14.65
C ASN A 98 -12.67 11.22 -15.26
N GLY A 99 -13.70 10.72 -14.57
CA GLY A 99 -15.11 10.76 -14.96
C GLY A 99 -15.55 9.65 -15.91
N ASP A 100 -14.79 8.56 -16.03
CA ASP A 100 -15.11 7.42 -16.91
C ASP A 100 -15.97 6.34 -16.22
N SER A 101 -16.42 6.61 -14.99
CA SER A 101 -17.19 5.69 -14.13
C SER A 101 -16.42 4.44 -13.69
N LYS A 102 -15.09 4.45 -13.77
CA LYS A 102 -14.23 3.41 -13.19
C LYS A 102 -13.43 4.01 -12.04
N PRO A 103 -13.42 3.39 -10.85
CA PRO A 103 -12.58 3.88 -9.75
C PRO A 103 -11.11 3.78 -10.12
N ASP A 104 -10.39 4.90 -10.07
CA ASP A 104 -8.93 5.00 -10.14
C ASP A 104 -8.33 4.70 -8.76
N MET A 105 -7.06 4.29 -8.72
CA MET A 105 -6.36 3.98 -7.47
C MET A 105 -5.44 5.14 -7.08
N ILE A 106 -5.58 5.60 -5.84
CA ILE A 106 -4.74 6.62 -5.23
C ILE A 106 -3.88 5.93 -4.19
N VAL A 107 -2.56 6.00 -4.35
CA VAL A 107 -1.59 5.43 -3.41
C VAL A 107 -1.05 6.57 -2.55
N HIS A 108 -1.22 6.46 -1.24
CA HIS A 108 -0.69 7.39 -0.27
C HIS A 108 0.49 6.73 0.45
N VAL A 109 1.65 7.39 0.42
CA VAL A 109 2.79 7.02 1.25
C VAL A 109 3.00 8.10 2.30
N HIS A 110 2.83 7.72 3.56
CA HIS A 110 2.90 8.65 4.68
C HIS A 110 4.35 8.76 5.18
N LEU A 111 5.13 9.62 4.53
CA LEU A 111 6.53 9.89 4.93
C LEU A 111 6.55 10.76 6.20
N SER A 112 7.71 10.88 6.83
CA SER A 112 7.84 11.56 8.14
C SER A 112 7.42 13.05 8.12
N ASN A 113 7.57 13.73 6.98
CA ASN A 113 7.34 15.18 6.87
C ASN A 113 6.25 15.57 5.87
N GLN A 114 5.77 14.65 5.04
CA GLN A 114 4.78 14.91 3.98
C GLN A 114 4.19 13.59 3.46
N ASP A 115 3.01 13.66 2.86
CA ASP A 115 2.49 12.54 2.08
C ASP A 115 3.02 12.59 0.65
N GLN A 116 3.50 11.45 0.17
CA GLN A 116 3.71 11.24 -1.25
C GLN A 116 2.48 10.56 -1.83
N VAL A 117 1.81 11.23 -2.77
CA VAL A 117 0.63 10.70 -3.45
C VAL A 117 0.99 10.28 -4.87
N SER A 118 0.51 9.12 -5.29
CA SER A 118 0.65 8.61 -6.65
C SER A 118 -0.67 8.07 -7.16
N VAL A 119 -1.06 8.48 -8.37
CA VAL A 119 -2.34 8.09 -8.97
C VAL A 119 -2.10 7.07 -10.08
N PHE A 120 -2.89 6.01 -10.05
CA PHE A 120 -2.99 5.07 -11.14
C PHE A 120 -4.40 5.11 -11.74
N ILE A 121 -4.46 5.31 -13.06
CA ILE A 121 -5.69 5.32 -13.83
C ILE A 121 -6.15 3.89 -14.10
N ASN A 122 -7.43 3.64 -13.93
CA ASN A 122 -8.08 2.39 -14.26
C ASN A 122 -8.38 2.32 -15.77
N ASP A 123 -7.76 1.36 -16.48
CA ASP A 123 -8.02 1.16 -17.91
C ASP A 123 -9.22 0.22 -18.21
N GLY A 124 -9.86 -0.31 -17.16
CA GLY A 124 -10.95 -1.27 -17.19
C GLY A 124 -10.49 -2.73 -17.08
N LYS A 125 -9.18 -3.00 -17.08
CA LYS A 125 -8.61 -4.33 -16.83
C LYS A 125 -7.58 -4.32 -15.72
N LYS A 126 -6.85 -3.22 -15.58
CA LYS A 126 -5.84 -3.00 -14.56
C LYS A 126 -5.65 -1.52 -14.32
N PHE A 127 -4.85 -1.21 -13.31
CA PHE A 127 -4.34 0.13 -13.12
C PHE A 127 -3.07 0.40 -13.95
N ARG A 128 -2.88 1.63 -14.39
CA ARG A 128 -1.65 2.12 -15.03
C ARG A 128 -1.24 3.46 -14.42
N PRO A 129 0.06 3.80 -14.40
CA PRO A 129 0.47 5.14 -13.98
C PRO A 129 -0.25 6.22 -14.78
N THR A 130 -0.60 7.32 -14.10
CA THR A 130 -1.10 8.52 -14.77
C THR A 130 -0.04 9.09 -15.73
N ASN A 131 -0.48 9.71 -16.82
CA ASN A 131 0.35 10.36 -17.82
C ASN A 131 -0.23 11.74 -18.19
N ALA A 132 0.50 12.50 -19.00
CA ALA A 132 0.16 13.88 -19.34
C ALA A 132 -1.20 14.06 -20.07
N ASN A 133 -1.79 12.99 -20.61
CA ASN A 133 -3.09 13.05 -21.29
C ASN A 133 -4.28 12.82 -20.34
N ASP A 134 -4.02 12.34 -19.12
CA ASP A 134 -5.08 12.07 -18.15
C ASP A 134 -5.59 13.37 -17.54
N LYS A 135 -6.91 13.59 -17.60
CA LYS A 135 -7.56 14.79 -17.08
C LYS A 135 -8.38 14.43 -15.85
N PHE A 136 -8.02 15.00 -14.71
CA PHE A 136 -8.81 14.83 -13.50
C PHE A 136 -10.00 15.79 -13.48
N THR A 137 -11.18 15.23 -13.25
CA THR A 137 -12.45 15.93 -13.07
C THR A 137 -12.88 15.96 -11.59
N ALA A 138 -12.28 15.09 -10.77
CA ALA A 138 -12.44 15.07 -9.32
C ALA A 138 -11.10 15.31 -8.61
N PRO A 139 -11.12 15.82 -7.37
CA PRO A 139 -9.88 16.10 -6.66
C PRO A 139 -9.31 14.82 -6.02
N ILE A 140 -7.98 14.78 -5.84
CA ILE A 140 -7.20 13.62 -5.35
C ILE A 140 -7.18 13.56 -3.79
N ASN A 141 -7.69 14.59 -3.14
CA ASN A 141 -7.66 14.74 -1.68
C ASN A 141 -8.72 13.92 -0.93
#